data_AF-A0A0K9YNN2-F1
#
_entry.id   AF-A0A0K9YNN2-F1
#
_cell.length_a   1.000
_cell.length_b   1.000
_cell.length_c   1.000
_cell.angle_alpha   90.00
_cell.angle_beta   90.00
_cell.angle_gamma   90.00
#
_symmetry.space_group_name_H-M   'P 1'
#
loop_
_entity.id
_entity.type
_entity.pdbx_description
1 polymer ?
#
loop_
_entity_poly.entity_id
_entity_poly.type
_entity_poly.pdbx_seq_one_letter_code
_entity_poly.pdbx_strand_id
1 'polypeptide(L)'
;MNRSRIVSTCLLIAGFVFYFLVNEPQTGHAMHIMEGYLPMSWALFWWVVFLPFFILGLRSINQIVKEHPEMKLLLGVSGAFAFVLSALKIPSVTGSSSHPTGTGLGAIMFGPLAMSVLGSLVLLFQALLLAHGGLTTLGANAVSMAVVGPMVAYGIYRLIMRANGSQRLAVFSAAALADLATYVVTSIQLALAFPAETGGVLASFVKFASIFAFTQIPLAISEGLLTVLVWNWLQSYNAKELAQLRLLKREESL
;
A
#
# COMPACT_ATOMS: atom_id res chain seq x y z
N MET A 1 -27.55 28.88 34.07
CA MET A 1 -27.56 27.65 33.24
C MET A 1 -28.28 26.56 34.02
N ASN A 2 -29.38 25.99 33.52
CA ASN A 2 -30.23 25.07 34.29
C ASN A 2 -29.46 23.80 34.73
N ARG A 3 -29.55 23.45 36.01
CA ARG A 3 -28.88 22.29 36.63
C ARG A 3 -29.15 20.97 35.87
N SER A 4 -30.34 20.83 35.31
CA SER A 4 -30.74 19.72 34.44
C SER A 4 -29.95 19.65 33.13
N ARG A 5 -29.61 20.79 32.51
CA ARG A 5 -28.78 20.81 31.29
C ARG A 5 -27.34 20.39 31.59
N ILE A 6 -26.79 20.82 32.72
CA ILE A 6 -25.43 20.46 33.12
C ILE A 6 -25.31 18.94 33.33
N VAL A 7 -26.29 18.33 34.03
CA VAL A 7 -26.32 16.88 34.25
C VAL A 7 -26.46 16.11 32.93
N SER A 8 -27.32 16.57 32.02
CA SER A 8 -27.49 15.95 30.70
C SER A 8 -26.23 16.05 29.84
N THR A 9 -25.54 17.19 29.85
CA THR A 9 -24.26 17.37 29.14
C THR A 9 -23.15 16.49 29.74
N CYS A 10 -23.06 16.39 31.07
CA CYS A 10 -22.09 15.50 31.71
C CYS A 10 -22.36 14.02 31.40
N LEU A 11 -23.62 13.59 31.37
CA LEU A 11 -24.00 12.22 30.99
C LEU A 11 -23.70 11.92 29.52
N LEU A 12 -23.94 12.89 28.63
CA LEU A 12 -23.57 12.77 27.22
C LEU A 12 -22.05 12.66 27.04
N ILE A 13 -21.27 13.51 27.72
CA ILE A 13 -19.81 13.46 27.68
C ILE A 13 -19.32 12.13 28.26
N ALA A 14 -19.84 11.69 29.40
CA ALA A 14 -19.47 10.41 29.99
C ALA A 14 -19.84 9.22 29.08
N GLY A 15 -20.99 9.29 28.41
CA GLY A 15 -21.43 8.29 27.42
C GLY A 15 -20.52 8.26 26.19
N PHE A 16 -20.10 9.41 25.67
CA PHE A 16 -19.14 9.50 24.58
C PHE A 16 -17.74 9.01 25.00
N VAL A 17 -17.27 9.40 26.19
CA VAL A 17 -15.98 8.94 26.73
C VAL A 17 -16.01 7.43 26.93
N PHE A 18 -17.08 6.88 27.49
CA PHE A 18 -17.25 5.43 27.62
C PHE A 18 -17.35 4.74 26.26
N TYR A 19 -18.07 5.32 25.31
CA TYR A 19 -18.16 4.81 23.94
C TYR A 19 -16.77 4.75 23.28
N PHE A 20 -15.94 5.78 23.43
CA PHE A 20 -14.57 5.81 22.89
C PHE A 20 -13.58 4.92 23.66
N LEU A 21 -13.76 4.75 24.98
CA LEU A 21 -12.96 3.81 25.77
C LEU A 21 -13.29 2.35 25.46
N VAL A 22 -14.56 2.03 25.17
CA VAL A 22 -15.02 0.67 24.85
C VAL A 22 -14.85 0.35 23.36
N ASN A 23 -15.01 1.34 22.48
CA ASN A 23 -14.61 1.28 21.08
C ASN A 23 -13.23 1.88 20.90
N GLU A 24 -12.29 1.51 21.77
CA GLU A 24 -10.89 1.65 21.40
C GLU A 24 -10.75 0.87 20.09
N PRO A 25 -10.34 1.52 18.98
CA PRO A 25 -10.14 0.81 17.73
C PRO A 25 -9.11 -0.27 18.05
N GLN A 26 -9.57 -1.52 18.15
CA GLN A 26 -8.72 -2.69 18.30
C GLN A 26 -7.53 -2.45 17.41
N THR A 27 -6.33 -2.44 18.00
CA THR A 27 -5.06 -2.15 17.33
C THR A 27 -5.06 -2.91 16.02
N GLY A 28 -5.47 -2.23 14.95
CA GLY A 28 -5.49 -2.83 13.64
C GLY A 28 -4.04 -3.22 13.43
N HIS A 29 -3.79 -4.49 13.17
CA HIS A 29 -2.50 -4.93 12.65
C HIS A 29 -2.37 -4.31 11.25
N ALA A 30 -2.17 -3.00 11.24
CA ALA A 30 -2.18 -2.14 10.08
C ALA A 30 -0.83 -2.33 9.41
N MET A 31 -0.87 -2.57 8.10
CA MET A 31 0.32 -2.65 7.28
C MET A 31 1.07 -1.30 7.25
N HIS A 32 0.35 -0.19 7.51
CA HIS A 32 0.88 1.17 7.55
C HIS A 32 1.38 1.54 8.95
N ILE A 33 2.56 2.14 9.00
CA ILE A 33 3.09 2.75 10.22
C ILE A 33 2.21 3.94 10.58
N MET A 34 1.62 3.92 11.79
CA MET A 34 0.69 4.94 12.27
C MET A 34 1.35 6.31 12.47
N GLU A 35 0.55 7.37 12.39
CA GLU A 35 0.98 8.74 12.67
C GLU A 35 1.68 8.85 14.03
N GLY A 36 2.81 9.58 14.07
CA GLY A 36 3.56 9.81 15.31
C GLY A 36 4.27 8.59 15.88
N TYR A 37 4.21 7.42 15.22
CA TYR A 37 4.91 6.23 15.70
C TYR A 37 6.42 6.37 15.58
N LEU A 38 6.92 6.88 14.44
CA LEU A 38 8.36 7.00 14.22
C LEU A 38 8.93 8.25 14.91
N PRO A 39 10.14 8.15 15.50
CA PRO A 39 10.90 9.32 15.93
C PRO A 39 11.13 10.28 14.75
N MET A 40 11.16 11.58 15.03
CA MET A 40 11.24 12.62 14.00
C MET A 40 12.43 12.46 13.04
N SER A 41 13.59 12.00 13.54
CA SER A 41 14.77 11.72 12.73
C SER A 41 14.52 10.61 11.70
N TRP A 42 13.85 9.52 12.09
CA TRP A 42 13.49 8.41 11.21
C TRP A 42 12.40 8.80 10.22
N ALA A 43 11.40 9.57 10.65
CA ALA A 43 10.37 10.10 9.75
C ALA A 43 11.00 10.95 8.63
N LEU A 44 11.90 11.87 8.99
CA LEU A 44 12.61 12.71 8.03
C LEU A 44 13.51 11.89 7.09
N PHE A 45 14.25 10.92 7.64
CA PHE A 45 15.10 10.02 6.85
C PHE A 45 14.31 9.31 5.74
N TRP A 46 13.16 8.72 6.07
CA TRP A 46 12.35 8.01 5.08
C TRP A 46 11.72 8.93 4.03
N TRP A 47 11.39 10.16 4.40
CA TRP A 47 11.01 11.19 3.43
C TRP A 47 12.13 11.49 2.44
N VAL A 48 13.36 11.67 2.93
CA VAL A 48 14.54 11.90 2.07
C VAL A 48 14.79 10.72 1.14
N VAL A 49 14.64 9.48 1.62
CA VAL A 49 14.76 8.27 0.80
C VAL A 49 13.65 8.17 -0.25
N PHE A 50 12.43 8.58 0.08
CA PHE A 50 11.28 8.50 -0.81
C PHE A 50 11.34 9.51 -1.98
N LEU A 51 11.76 10.75 -1.69
CA LEU A 51 11.66 11.88 -2.63
C LEU A 51 12.29 11.63 -4.01
N PRO A 52 13.49 11.02 -4.14
CA PRO A 52 14.06 10.71 -5.45
C PRO A 52 13.15 9.83 -6.31
N PHE A 53 12.52 8.80 -5.73
CA PHE A 53 11.61 7.91 -6.45
C PHE A 53 10.35 8.66 -6.88
N PHE A 54 9.78 9.48 -5.99
CA PHE A 54 8.63 10.30 -6.30
C PHE A 54 8.91 11.28 -7.45
N ILE A 55 10.07 11.95 -7.45
CA ILE A 55 10.48 12.88 -8.51
C ILE A 55 10.66 12.13 -9.84
N LEU A 56 11.30 10.95 -9.83
CA LEU A 56 11.44 10.12 -11.02
C LEU A 56 10.07 9.63 -11.52
N GLY A 57 9.16 9.28 -10.61
CA GLY A 57 7.79 8.92 -10.93
C GLY A 57 7.00 10.06 -11.59
N LEU A 58 7.14 11.29 -11.08
CA LEU A 58 6.54 12.48 -11.71
C LEU A 58 7.08 12.71 -13.12
N ARG A 59 8.39 12.53 -13.33
CA ARG A 59 9.00 12.62 -14.67
C ARG A 59 8.45 11.56 -15.61
N SER A 60 8.36 10.30 -15.15
CA SER A 60 7.80 9.19 -15.92
C SER A 60 6.34 9.45 -16.30
N ILE A 61 5.50 9.88 -15.36
CA ILE A 61 4.09 10.23 -15.64
C ILE A 61 4.01 11.39 -16.63
N ASN A 62 4.81 12.44 -16.45
CA ASN A 62 4.82 13.58 -17.38
C ASN A 62 5.24 13.18 -18.79
N GLN A 63 6.18 12.25 -18.93
CA GLN A 63 6.60 11.73 -20.23
C GLN A 63 5.46 10.92 -20.88
N ILE A 64 4.86 9.98 -20.14
CA ILE A 64 3.71 9.18 -20.61
C ILE A 64 2.55 10.09 -21.06
N VAL A 65 2.24 11.13 -20.29
CA VAL A 65 1.14 12.07 -20.62
C VAL A 65 1.48 12.97 -21.82
N LYS A 66 2.75 13.29 -22.04
CA LYS A 66 3.18 14.06 -23.23
C LYS A 66 3.08 13.23 -24.51
N GLU A 67 3.49 11.97 -24.43
CA GLU A 67 3.44 11.04 -25.56
C GLU A 67 2.00 10.57 -25.84
N HIS A 68 1.22 10.36 -24.77
CA HIS A 68 -0.16 9.86 -24.82
C HIS A 68 -1.10 10.70 -23.93
N PRO A 69 -1.61 11.86 -24.41
CA PRO A 69 -2.47 12.75 -23.63
C PRO A 69 -3.73 12.08 -23.05
N GLU A 70 -4.27 11.08 -23.74
CA GLU A 70 -5.40 10.25 -23.31
C GLU A 70 -5.13 9.48 -22.00
N MET A 71 -3.86 9.19 -21.70
CA MET A 71 -3.46 8.46 -20.49
C MET A 71 -3.65 9.28 -19.21
N LYS A 72 -3.73 10.61 -19.31
CA LYS A 72 -3.93 11.47 -18.14
C LYS A 72 -5.23 11.10 -17.39
N LEU A 73 -6.30 10.86 -18.13
CA LEU A 73 -7.59 10.46 -17.56
C LEU A 73 -7.50 9.05 -16.95
N LEU A 74 -6.88 8.11 -17.67
CA LEU A 74 -6.73 6.72 -17.20
C LEU A 74 -5.89 6.63 -15.93
N LEU A 75 -4.78 7.38 -15.83
CA LEU A 75 -3.95 7.43 -14.62
C LEU A 75 -4.73 7.99 -13.42
N GLY A 76 -5.50 9.06 -13.62
CA GLY A 76 -6.34 9.65 -12.59
C GLY A 76 -7.43 8.69 -12.09
N VAL A 77 -8.17 8.07 -13.01
CA VAL A 77 -9.21 7.08 -12.68
C VAL A 77 -8.60 5.85 -12.00
N SER A 78 -7.41 5.43 -12.42
CA SER A 78 -6.70 4.29 -11.83
C SER A 78 -6.23 4.56 -10.40
N GLY A 79 -5.73 5.76 -10.13
CA GLY A 79 -5.42 6.19 -8.76
C GLY A 79 -6.66 6.24 -7.86
N ALA A 80 -7.77 6.79 -8.37
CA ALA A 80 -9.05 6.81 -7.65
C ALA A 80 -9.59 5.40 -7.40
N PHE A 81 -9.51 4.51 -8.39
CA PHE A 81 -9.92 3.12 -8.27
C PHE A 81 -9.04 2.34 -7.28
N ALA A 82 -7.72 2.54 -7.31
CA ALA A 82 -6.80 1.94 -6.34
C ALA A 82 -7.13 2.40 -4.91
N PHE A 83 -7.42 3.69 -4.71
CA PHE A 83 -7.88 4.19 -3.42
C PHE A 83 -9.20 3.54 -2.98
N VAL A 84 -10.21 3.50 -3.86
CA VAL A 84 -11.52 2.89 -3.54
C VAL A 84 -11.38 1.40 -3.23
N LEU A 85 -10.61 0.65 -4.03
CA LEU A 85 -10.32 -0.75 -3.75
C LEU A 85 -9.64 -0.94 -2.39
N SER A 86 -8.67 -0.08 -2.06
CA SER A 86 -8.00 -0.10 -0.76
C SER A 86 -8.92 0.29 0.40
N ALA A 87 -10.09 0.88 0.14
CA ALA A 87 -11.08 1.19 1.16
C ALA A 87 -12.09 0.05 1.37
N LEU A 88 -12.18 -0.91 0.45
CA LEU A 88 -13.07 -2.06 0.58
C LEU A 88 -12.51 -3.04 1.63
N LYS A 89 -13.30 -3.33 2.67
CA LYS A 89 -12.93 -4.33 3.69
C LYS A 89 -13.13 -5.72 3.12
N ILE A 90 -12.04 -6.47 2.97
CA ILE A 90 -12.10 -7.90 2.67
C ILE A 90 -11.97 -8.65 4.01
N PRO A 91 -12.88 -9.58 4.34
CA PRO A 91 -12.77 -10.38 5.55
C PRO A 91 -11.47 -11.20 5.48
N SER A 92 -10.55 -10.97 6.42
CA SER A 92 -9.37 -11.82 6.55
C SER A 92 -9.71 -13.13 7.26
N VAL A 93 -8.91 -14.16 6.98
CA VAL A 93 -9.00 -15.50 7.60
C VAL A 93 -8.84 -15.43 9.13
N THR A 94 -8.27 -14.37 9.67
CA THR A 94 -8.00 -14.19 11.11
C THR A 94 -8.90 -13.15 11.79
N GLY A 95 -9.99 -12.69 11.15
CA GLY A 95 -10.93 -11.73 11.76
C GLY A 95 -10.44 -10.27 11.81
N SER A 96 -9.31 -9.95 11.17
CA SER A 96 -8.86 -8.58 10.96
C SER A 96 -9.55 -7.95 9.74
N SER A 97 -9.79 -6.63 9.78
CA SER A 97 -10.20 -5.87 8.59
C SER A 97 -8.97 -5.62 7.73
N SER A 98 -8.86 -6.35 6.64
CA SER A 98 -7.80 -6.18 5.66
C SER A 98 -8.28 -5.47 4.41
N HIS A 99 -7.35 -4.81 3.74
CA HIS A 99 -7.60 -4.05 2.53
C HIS A 99 -6.60 -4.45 1.45
N PRO A 100 -7.06 -4.70 0.21
CA PRO A 100 -6.15 -4.99 -0.88
C PRO A 100 -5.29 -3.76 -1.18
N THR A 101 -3.99 -3.97 -1.23
CA THR A 101 -2.99 -2.90 -1.39
C THR A 101 -2.90 -2.46 -2.85
N GLY A 102 -3.23 -3.34 -3.80
CA GLY A 102 -3.26 -3.07 -5.23
C GLY A 102 -1.88 -2.82 -5.85
N THR A 103 -0.80 -3.00 -5.08
CA THR A 103 0.58 -2.67 -5.45
C THR A 103 1.04 -3.51 -6.64
N GLY A 104 0.78 -4.81 -6.62
CA GLY A 104 1.16 -5.74 -7.68
C GLY A 104 0.47 -5.47 -9.00
N LEU A 105 -0.86 -5.31 -8.97
CA LEU A 105 -1.64 -5.00 -10.17
C LEU A 105 -1.25 -3.65 -10.77
N GLY A 106 -1.15 -2.61 -9.93
CA GLY A 106 -0.76 -1.28 -10.34
C GLY A 106 0.62 -1.25 -10.98
N ALA A 107 1.59 -1.98 -10.41
CA ALA A 107 2.94 -2.07 -10.96
C ALA A 107 2.98 -2.77 -12.34
N ILE A 108 2.16 -3.80 -12.53
CA ILE A 108 2.07 -4.50 -13.83
C ILE A 108 1.47 -3.57 -14.89
N MET A 109 0.43 -2.81 -14.54
CA MET A 109 -0.31 -1.95 -15.46
C MET A 109 0.42 -0.63 -15.77
N PHE A 110 0.90 0.09 -14.74
CA PHE A 110 1.44 1.44 -14.88
C PHE A 110 2.96 1.53 -14.72
N GLY A 111 3.60 0.46 -14.28
CA GLY A 111 5.04 0.43 -14.00
C GLY A 111 5.40 0.97 -12.61
N PRO A 112 6.60 0.63 -12.11
CA PRO A 112 7.00 0.91 -10.74
C PRO A 112 7.21 2.42 -10.47
N LEU A 113 7.71 3.17 -11.45
CA LEU A 113 7.95 4.61 -11.27
C LEU A 113 6.64 5.39 -11.17
N ALA A 114 5.66 5.15 -12.04
CA ALA A 114 4.35 5.78 -11.94
C ALA A 114 3.65 5.41 -10.61
N MET A 115 3.81 4.17 -10.15
CA MET A 115 3.28 3.72 -8.87
C MET A 115 3.87 4.44 -7.66
N SER A 116 5.10 4.96 -7.73
CA SER A 116 5.66 5.78 -6.64
C SER A 116 4.83 7.04 -6.37
N VAL A 117 4.22 7.61 -7.41
CA VAL A 117 3.33 8.78 -7.31
C VAL A 117 1.91 8.33 -6.97
N LEU A 118 1.33 7.42 -7.76
CA LEU A 118 -0.05 6.97 -7.56
C LEU A 118 -0.24 6.32 -6.18
N GLY A 119 0.69 5.46 -5.76
CA GLY A 119 0.69 4.85 -4.44
C GLY A 119 0.81 5.87 -3.31
N SER A 120 1.66 6.90 -3.46
CA SER A 120 1.76 7.96 -2.46
C SER A 120 0.50 8.81 -2.34
N LEU A 121 -0.23 9.03 -3.44
CA LEU A 121 -1.53 9.70 -3.41
C LEU A 121 -2.58 8.85 -2.70
N VAL A 122 -2.59 7.53 -2.94
CA VAL A 122 -3.45 6.60 -2.20
C VAL A 122 -3.13 6.65 -0.70
N LEU A 123 -1.84 6.57 -0.33
CA LEU A 123 -1.41 6.66 1.07
C LEU A 123 -1.79 7.99 1.72
N LEU A 124 -1.68 9.10 0.99
CA LEU A 124 -2.07 10.42 1.46
C LEU A 124 -3.57 10.46 1.77
N PHE A 125 -4.41 9.95 0.86
CA PHE A 125 -5.85 9.90 1.10
C PHE A 125 -6.23 8.91 2.20
N GLN A 126 -5.51 7.78 2.34
CA GLN A 126 -5.70 6.86 3.46
C GLN A 126 -5.40 7.55 4.80
N ALA A 127 -4.32 8.33 4.88
CA ALA A 127 -3.96 9.07 6.08
C ALA A 127 -5.01 10.17 6.40
N LEU A 128 -5.48 10.90 5.39
CA LEU A 128 -6.39 12.04 5.58
C LEU A 128 -7.87 11.65 5.77
N LEU A 129 -8.35 10.64 5.03
CA LEU A 129 -9.78 10.32 4.95
C LEU A 129 -10.16 9.09 5.75
N LEU A 130 -9.24 8.13 5.90
CA LEU A 130 -9.50 6.85 6.57
C LEU A 130 -8.80 6.75 7.93
N ALA A 131 -8.05 7.79 8.33
CA ALA A 131 -7.20 7.79 9.51
C ALA A 131 -6.30 6.53 9.57
N HIS A 132 -5.82 6.10 8.39
CA HIS A 132 -5.02 4.88 8.23
C HIS A 132 -3.61 5.24 7.74
N GLY A 133 -2.60 4.94 8.54
CA GLY A 133 -1.22 5.41 8.32
C GLY A 133 -0.96 6.75 9.00
N GLY A 134 -0.21 7.63 8.33
CA GLY A 134 0.18 8.94 8.86
C GLY A 134 0.84 9.84 7.83
N LEU A 135 0.81 11.15 8.06
CA LEU A 135 1.52 12.20 7.33
C LEU A 135 3.01 12.21 7.68
N THR A 136 3.38 12.10 8.97
CA THR A 136 4.80 12.03 9.37
C THR A 136 5.44 10.74 8.90
N THR A 137 4.68 9.64 8.92
CA THR A 137 5.13 8.32 8.48
C THR A 137 4.88 8.04 7.00
N LEU A 138 4.29 8.99 6.26
CA LEU A 138 3.97 8.84 4.83
C LEU A 138 5.22 8.47 4.03
N GLY A 139 6.37 9.09 4.29
CA GLY A 139 7.62 8.76 3.61
C GLY A 139 8.04 7.30 3.80
N ALA A 140 7.93 6.77 5.03
CA ALA A 140 8.27 5.37 5.33
C ALA A 140 7.29 4.41 4.65
N ASN A 141 5.99 4.68 4.77
CA ASN A 141 4.94 3.88 4.13
C ASN A 141 5.06 3.93 2.60
N ALA A 142 5.42 5.07 2.02
CA ALA A 142 5.59 5.22 0.57
C ALA A 142 6.82 4.46 0.07
N VAL A 143 7.92 4.41 0.82
CA VAL A 143 9.08 3.57 0.44
C VAL A 143 8.70 2.10 0.40
N SER A 144 7.98 1.58 1.40
CA SER A 144 7.60 0.16 1.39
C SER A 144 6.55 -0.14 0.31
N MET A 145 5.44 0.61 0.28
CA MET A 145 4.25 0.28 -0.50
C MET A 145 4.20 0.90 -1.90
N ALA A 146 4.77 2.09 -2.10
CA ALA A 146 4.73 2.79 -3.38
C ALA A 146 6.04 2.62 -4.18
N VAL A 147 7.13 2.20 -3.54
CA VAL A 147 8.43 1.99 -4.20
C VAL A 147 8.82 0.51 -4.20
N VAL A 148 9.13 -0.08 -3.03
CA VAL A 148 9.69 -1.43 -2.98
C VAL A 148 8.69 -2.49 -3.45
N GLY A 149 7.45 -2.45 -2.95
CA GLY A 149 6.38 -3.36 -3.39
C GLY A 149 6.23 -3.37 -4.93
N PRO A 150 5.98 -2.22 -5.57
CA PRO A 150 5.87 -2.12 -7.03
C PRO A 150 7.13 -2.56 -7.79
N MET A 151 8.33 -2.25 -7.29
CA MET A 151 9.58 -2.70 -7.90
C MET A 151 9.72 -4.23 -7.85
N VAL A 152 9.42 -4.85 -6.71
CA VAL A 152 9.43 -6.30 -6.55
C VAL A 152 8.37 -6.94 -7.45
N ALA A 153 7.14 -6.41 -7.46
CA ALA A 153 6.07 -6.91 -8.32
C ALA A 153 6.49 -6.93 -9.78
N TYR A 154 7.02 -5.81 -10.27
CA TYR A 154 7.44 -5.64 -11.65
C TYR A 154 8.61 -6.57 -11.99
N GLY A 155 9.60 -6.68 -11.11
CA GLY A 155 10.75 -7.57 -11.26
C GLY A 155 10.34 -9.04 -11.35
N ILE A 156 9.50 -9.50 -10.42
CA ILE A 156 8.97 -10.88 -10.39
C ILE A 156 8.14 -11.16 -11.63
N TYR A 157 7.23 -10.26 -12.00
CA TYR A 157 6.43 -10.40 -13.20
C TYR A 157 7.31 -10.56 -14.44
N ARG A 158 8.31 -9.68 -14.63
CA ARG A 158 9.24 -9.74 -15.76
C ARG A 158 10.08 -11.01 -15.75
N LEU A 159 10.54 -11.46 -14.59
CA LEU A 159 11.35 -12.66 -14.44
C LEU A 159 10.57 -13.91 -14.85
N ILE A 160 9.35 -14.07 -14.34
CA ILE A 160 8.50 -15.21 -14.67
C ILE A 160 8.13 -15.19 -16.16
N MET A 161 7.78 -14.03 -16.71
CA MET A 161 7.46 -13.92 -18.14
C MET A 161 8.66 -14.19 -19.04
N ARG A 162 9.87 -13.78 -18.65
CA ARG A 162 11.11 -14.10 -19.38
C ARG A 162 11.48 -15.59 -19.34
N ALA A 163 11.10 -16.28 -18.28
CA ALA A 163 11.27 -17.72 -18.14
C ALA A 163 10.18 -18.54 -18.85
N ASN A 164 9.38 -17.93 -19.73
CA ASN A 164 8.20 -18.53 -20.38
C ASN A 164 7.17 -19.11 -19.39
N GLY A 165 7.10 -18.53 -18.18
CA GLY A 165 6.09 -18.88 -17.19
C GLY A 165 4.68 -18.41 -17.59
N SER A 166 3.66 -18.97 -16.93
CA SER A 166 2.28 -18.59 -17.22
C SER A 166 1.95 -17.18 -16.70
N GLN A 167 1.13 -16.44 -17.46
CA GLN A 167 0.64 -15.10 -17.08
C GLN A 167 -0.02 -15.10 -15.69
N ARG A 168 -0.80 -16.15 -15.38
CA ARG A 168 -1.49 -16.28 -14.08
C ARG A 168 -0.50 -16.42 -12.93
N LEU A 169 0.55 -17.24 -13.10
CA LEU A 169 1.61 -17.38 -12.11
C LEU A 169 2.38 -16.08 -11.93
N ALA A 170 2.71 -15.40 -13.03
CA ALA A 170 3.41 -14.12 -12.99
C ALA A 170 2.64 -13.05 -12.21
N VAL A 171 1.33 -12.94 -12.45
CA VAL A 171 0.44 -11.99 -11.77
C VAL A 171 0.27 -12.35 -10.28
N PHE A 172 0.01 -13.62 -9.97
CA PHE A 172 -0.12 -14.10 -8.59
C PHE A 172 1.15 -13.81 -7.78
N SER A 173 2.30 -14.26 -8.28
CA SER A 173 3.58 -14.11 -7.59
C SER A 173 3.99 -12.65 -7.47
N ALA A 174 3.71 -11.82 -8.48
CA ALA A 174 3.99 -10.40 -8.41
C ALA A 174 3.21 -9.70 -7.29
N ALA A 175 1.91 -9.97 -7.15
CA ALA A 175 1.10 -9.40 -6.07
C ALA A 175 1.52 -9.95 -4.70
N ALA A 176 1.56 -11.27 -4.54
CA ALA A 176 1.90 -11.89 -3.25
C ALA A 176 3.31 -11.50 -2.75
N LEU A 177 4.31 -11.47 -3.63
CA LEU A 177 5.68 -11.10 -3.24
C LEU A 177 5.84 -9.59 -3.04
N ALA A 178 5.03 -8.75 -3.68
CA ALA A 178 5.02 -7.31 -3.42
C ALA A 178 4.50 -6.98 -2.02
N ASP A 179 3.44 -7.66 -1.58
CA ASP A 179 2.88 -7.50 -0.24
C ASP A 179 3.87 -8.00 0.82
N LEU A 180 4.49 -9.17 0.59
CA LEU A 180 5.54 -9.68 1.48
C LEU A 180 6.77 -8.76 1.51
N ALA A 181 7.16 -8.18 0.38
CA ALA A 181 8.28 -7.24 0.34
C ALA A 181 7.98 -5.95 1.09
N THR A 182 6.79 -5.38 0.88
CA THR A 182 6.27 -4.25 1.65
C THR A 182 6.38 -4.53 3.14
N TYR A 183 5.92 -5.73 3.52
CA TYR A 183 5.91 -6.17 4.90
C TYR A 183 7.33 -6.28 5.51
N VAL A 184 8.25 -6.92 4.78
CA VAL A 184 9.66 -7.05 5.20
C VAL A 184 10.29 -5.68 5.37
N VAL A 185 10.07 -4.75 4.44
CA VAL A 185 10.59 -3.38 4.54
C VAL A 185 10.03 -2.66 5.76
N THR A 186 8.72 -2.72 5.98
CA THR A 186 8.10 -2.11 7.18
C THR A 186 8.69 -2.69 8.46
N SER A 187 8.92 -4.01 8.53
CA SER A 187 9.58 -4.66 9.67
C SER A 187 11.01 -4.15 9.88
N ILE A 188 11.77 -3.91 8.81
CA ILE A 188 13.11 -3.32 8.87
C ILE A 188 13.04 -1.86 9.35
N GLN A 189 12.11 -1.06 8.82
CA GLN A 189 11.91 0.34 9.23
C GLN A 189 11.67 0.45 10.74
N LEU A 190 10.79 -0.41 11.27
CA LEU A 190 10.49 -0.45 12.69
C LEU A 190 11.65 -0.99 13.53
N ALA A 191 12.36 -2.01 13.05
CA ALA A 191 13.52 -2.57 13.75
C ALA A 191 14.68 -1.57 13.88
N LEU A 192 14.89 -0.75 12.84
CA LEU A 192 15.88 0.33 12.86
C LEU A 192 15.48 1.47 13.79
N ALA A 193 14.20 1.81 13.84
CA ALA A 193 13.68 2.84 14.72
C ALA A 193 13.65 2.42 16.19
N PHE A 194 13.44 1.13 16.46
CA PHE A 194 13.26 0.58 17.81
C PHE A 194 14.13 -0.67 18.02
N PRO A 195 15.47 -0.53 18.10
CA PRO A 195 16.35 -1.64 18.41
C PRO A 195 16.10 -2.17 19.84
N ALA A 196 16.06 -3.49 20.00
CA ALA A 196 15.84 -4.12 21.29
C ALA A 196 17.09 -3.98 22.19
N GLU A 197 16.88 -3.86 23.50
CA GLU A 197 17.97 -3.78 24.48
C GLU A 197 18.91 -4.98 24.39
N THR A 198 18.36 -6.17 24.19
CA THR A 198 19.10 -7.41 23.95
C THR A 198 18.92 -7.84 22.49
N GLY A 199 20.03 -8.03 21.78
CA GLY A 199 20.05 -8.46 20.38
C GLY A 199 19.78 -7.36 19.33
N GLY A 200 19.56 -6.11 19.75
CA GLY A 200 19.58 -4.92 18.88
C GLY A 200 18.54 -4.96 17.75
N VAL A 201 18.93 -4.44 16.58
CA VAL A 201 18.08 -4.34 15.39
C VAL A 201 17.63 -5.73 14.91
N LEU A 202 18.50 -6.74 14.96
CA LEU A 202 18.16 -8.08 14.46
C LEU A 202 17.04 -8.71 15.31
N ALA A 203 17.11 -8.58 16.63
CA ALA A 203 16.07 -9.07 17.52
C ALA A 203 14.73 -8.34 17.30
N SER A 204 14.76 -7.01 17.13
CA SER A 204 13.55 -6.24 16.78
C SER A 204 12.99 -6.62 15.43
N PHE A 205 13.83 -6.85 14.42
CA PHE A 205 13.39 -7.30 13.10
C PHE A 205 12.68 -8.64 13.20
N VAL A 206 13.26 -9.64 13.87
CA VAL A 206 12.63 -10.95 14.06
C VAL A 206 11.31 -10.81 14.80
N LYS A 207 11.23 -9.96 15.83
CA LYS A 207 10.00 -9.68 16.57
C LYS A 207 8.90 -9.08 15.67
N PHE A 208 9.19 -7.99 14.95
CA PHE A 208 8.21 -7.38 14.06
C PHE A 208 7.84 -8.35 12.93
N ALA A 209 8.84 -8.93 12.26
CA ALA A 209 8.68 -9.87 11.14
C ALA A 209 7.86 -11.12 11.52
N SER A 210 7.96 -11.61 12.76
CA SER A 210 7.15 -12.73 13.23
C SER A 210 5.72 -12.31 13.55
N ILE A 211 5.52 -11.17 14.23
CA ILE A 211 4.19 -10.69 14.62
C ILE A 211 3.31 -10.48 13.41
N PHE A 212 3.78 -9.74 12.39
CA PHE A 212 2.91 -9.52 11.25
C PHE A 212 2.89 -10.70 10.25
N ALA A 213 3.82 -11.67 10.29
CA ALA A 213 3.77 -12.82 9.39
C ALA A 213 2.45 -13.58 9.50
N PHE A 214 1.89 -13.69 10.71
CA PHE A 214 0.60 -14.34 10.97
C PHE A 214 -0.58 -13.71 10.21
N THR A 215 -0.54 -12.40 9.97
CA THR A 215 -1.61 -11.67 9.27
C THR A 215 -1.28 -11.41 7.81
N GLN A 216 -0.01 -11.08 7.51
CA GLN A 216 0.40 -10.64 6.18
C GLN A 216 0.65 -11.79 5.20
N ILE A 217 1.05 -12.98 5.66
CA ILE A 217 1.20 -14.13 4.74
C ILE A 217 -0.17 -14.58 4.20
N PRO A 218 -1.21 -14.80 5.04
CA PRO A 218 -2.55 -15.10 4.52
C PRO A 218 -3.09 -13.99 3.61
N LEU A 219 -2.83 -12.72 3.96
CA LEU A 219 -3.22 -11.57 3.15
C LEU A 219 -2.57 -11.62 1.76
N ALA A 220 -1.25 -11.76 1.70
CA ALA A 220 -0.50 -11.77 0.44
C ALA A 220 -0.96 -12.88 -0.51
N ILE A 221 -1.30 -14.06 0.03
CA ILE A 221 -1.87 -15.15 -0.76
C ILE A 221 -3.26 -14.77 -1.28
N SER A 222 -4.10 -14.20 -0.41
CA SER A 222 -5.47 -13.80 -0.75
C SER A 222 -5.48 -12.69 -1.81
N GLU A 223 -4.63 -11.69 -1.67
CA GLU A 223 -4.46 -10.60 -2.63
C GLU A 223 -3.85 -11.09 -3.94
N GLY A 224 -2.90 -12.04 -3.90
CA GLY A 224 -2.40 -12.73 -5.09
C GLY A 224 -3.51 -13.41 -5.89
N LEU A 225 -4.39 -14.16 -5.22
CA LEU A 225 -5.54 -14.81 -5.87
C LEU A 225 -6.54 -13.78 -6.41
N LEU A 226 -6.89 -12.77 -5.62
CA LEU A 226 -7.77 -11.70 -6.04
C LEU A 226 -7.23 -10.98 -7.28
N THR A 227 -5.94 -10.70 -7.31
CA THR A 227 -5.28 -10.02 -8.43
C THR A 227 -5.34 -10.85 -9.70
N VAL A 228 -5.19 -12.18 -9.60
CA VAL A 228 -5.39 -13.08 -10.76
C VAL A 228 -6.83 -13.04 -11.26
N LEU A 229 -7.82 -13.04 -10.36
CA LEU A 229 -9.23 -12.93 -10.75
C LEU A 229 -9.52 -11.62 -11.47
N VAL A 230 -9.08 -10.49 -10.90
CA VAL A 230 -9.22 -9.16 -11.51
C VAL A 230 -8.50 -9.10 -12.86
N TRP A 231 -7.29 -9.66 -12.94
CA TRP A 231 -6.53 -9.70 -14.19
C TRP A 231 -7.22 -10.52 -15.29
N ASN A 232 -7.78 -11.68 -14.95
CA ASN A 232 -8.55 -12.48 -15.90
C ASN A 232 -9.80 -11.74 -16.37
N TRP A 233 -10.52 -11.07 -15.46
CA TRP A 233 -11.69 -10.27 -15.80
C TRP A 233 -11.33 -9.11 -16.75
N LEU A 234 -10.26 -8.37 -16.45
CA LEU A 234 -9.77 -7.29 -17.31
C LEU A 234 -9.38 -7.80 -18.71
N GLN A 235 -8.75 -8.97 -18.80
CA GLN A 235 -8.43 -9.57 -20.11
C GLN A 235 -9.68 -10.00 -20.88
N SER A 236 -10.73 -10.47 -20.21
CA SER A 236 -11.94 -10.95 -20.87
C SER A 236 -12.85 -9.82 -21.37
N TYR A 237 -12.91 -8.69 -20.66
CA TYR A 237 -13.86 -7.61 -20.96
C TYR A 237 -13.21 -6.35 -21.56
N ASN A 238 -11.94 -6.06 -21.23
CA ASN A 238 -11.25 -4.82 -21.62
C ASN A 238 -9.95 -5.11 -22.40
N ALA A 239 -9.96 -6.15 -23.23
CA ALA A 239 -8.77 -6.63 -23.94
C ALA A 239 -8.13 -5.58 -24.85
N LYS A 240 -8.92 -4.68 -25.44
CA LYS A 240 -8.46 -3.65 -26.38
C LYS A 240 -7.69 -2.55 -25.65
N GLU A 241 -8.19 -2.10 -24.51
CA GLU A 241 -7.58 -1.10 -23.63
C GLU A 241 -6.30 -1.65 -22.99
N LEU A 242 -6.30 -2.94 -22.61
CA LEU A 242 -5.10 -3.61 -22.10
C LEU A 242 -4.02 -3.77 -23.18
N ALA A 243 -4.43 -4.00 -24.44
CA ALA A 243 -3.52 -4.08 -25.58
C ALA A 243 -2.87 -2.72 -25.87
N GLN A 244 -3.63 -1.61 -25.76
CA GLN A 244 -3.08 -0.26 -25.85
C GLN A 244 -2.02 -0.02 -24.76
N LEU A 245 -2.31 -0.31 -23.49
CA LEU A 245 -1.33 -0.23 -22.39
C LEU A 245 -0.06 -1.07 -22.63
N ARG A 246 -0.19 -2.26 -23.23
CA ARG A 246 0.95 -3.15 -23.54
C ARG A 246 1.78 -2.71 -24.74
N LEU A 247 1.16 -2.14 -25.77
CA LEU A 247 1.84 -1.67 -26.98
C LEU A 247 2.77 -0.49 -26.66
N LEU A 248 2.29 0.45 -25.84
CA LEU A 248 3.08 1.60 -25.36
C LEU A 248 4.33 1.17 -24.58
N LYS A 249 4.18 0.15 -23.72
CA LYS A 249 5.29 -0.42 -22.94
C LYS A 249 6.33 -1.18 -23.78
N ARG A 250 5.96 -1.60 -25.01
CA ARG A 250 6.86 -2.30 -25.94
C ARG A 250 7.74 -1.31 -26.70
N GLU A 251 7.21 -0.14 -27.04
CA GLU A 251 7.96 0.95 -27.69
C GLU A 251 9.02 1.56 -26.77
N GLU A 252 8.80 1.63 -25.45
CA GLU A 252 9.82 2.05 -24.47
C GLU A 252 10.98 1.05 -24.28
N SER A 253 10.87 -0.18 -24.82
CA SER A 253 11.86 -1.26 -24.64
C SER A 253 12.69 -1.58 -25.89
N LEU A 254 12.48 -0.82 -26.97
CA LEU A 254 13.24 -0.82 -28.22
C LEU A 254 14.12 0.43 -28.29
#